data_AF-A0A519VGN4-F1
#
_entry.id   AF-A0A519VGN4-F1
#
_cell.length_a   1.000
_cell.length_b   1.000
_cell.length_c   1.000
_cell.angle_alpha   90.00
_cell.angle_beta   90.00
_cell.angle_gamma   90.00
#
_symmetry.space_group_name_H-M   'P 1'
#
loop_
_entity.id
_entity.type
_entity.pdbx_description
1 polymer ?
#
loop_
_entity_poly.entity_id
_entity_poly.type
_entity_poly.pdbx_seq_one_letter_code
_entity_poly.pdbx_strand_id
1 'polypeptide(L)' 'MSLLFSPLKIKNIELKNRIVVSPMCEYSAVDGFPNNWH' A
#
# COMPACT_ATOMS: atom_id res chain seq x y z
N MET A 1 17.44 3.50 -17.28
CA MET A 1 16.23 3.98 -16.56
C MET A 1 15.69 2.83 -15.73
N SER A 2 15.48 3.01 -14.42
CA SER A 2 15.00 1.91 -13.56
C SER A 2 13.51 1.63 -13.80
N LEU A 3 13.14 0.36 -13.94
CA LEU A 3 11.73 -0.06 -13.99
C LEU A 3 11.02 0.15 -12.65
N LEU A 4 11.75 0.20 -11.53
CA LEU A 4 11.18 0.32 -10.19
C LEU A 4 10.35 1.60 -10.03
N PHE A 5 10.79 2.70 -10.66
CA PHE A 5 10.14 4.01 -10.58
C PHE A 5 9.23 4.31 -11.78
N SER A 6 9.01 3.35 -12.69
CA SER A 6 8.09 3.53 -13.81
C SER A 6 6.64 3.26 -13.41
N PRO A 7 5.66 3.92 -14.03
CA PRO A 7 4.25 3.64 -13.79
C PRO A 7 3.87 2.18 -14.03
N LEU A 8 2.85 1.71 -13.32
CA LEU A 8 2.28 0.38 -13.47
C LEU A 8 0.75 0.46 -13.47
N LYS A 9 0.12 -0.06 -14.53
CA LYS A 9 -1.34 -0.14 -14.64
C LYS A 9 -1.83 -1.53 -14.23
N ILE A 10 -2.77 -1.59 -13.29
CA ILE A 10 -3.45 -2.83 -12.87
C ILE A 10 -4.95 -2.60 -13.03
N LYS A 11 -5.57 -3.31 -13.98
CA LYS A 11 -6.96 -3.07 -14.42
C LYS A 11 -7.16 -1.58 -14.79
N ASN A 12 -8.00 -0.87 -14.03
CA ASN A 12 -8.36 0.53 -14.28
C ASN A 12 -7.60 1.52 -13.39
N ILE A 13 -6.65 1.05 -12.58
CA ILE A 13 -5.86 1.89 -11.65
C ILE A 13 -4.43 2.01 -12.17
N GLU A 14 -3.87 3.20 -12.11
CA GLU A 14 -2.48 3.50 -12.45
C GLU A 14 -1.69 3.87 -11.18
N LEU A 15 -0.60 3.14 -10.93
CA LEU A 15 0.34 3.39 -9.85
C LEU A 15 1.51 4.21 -10.38
N LYS A 16 1.92 5.23 -9.62
CA LYS A 16 3.04 6.11 -9.98
C LYS A 16 4.39 5.40 -10.08
N ASN A 17 4.55 4.26 -9.41
CA ASN A 17 5.76 3.45 -9.38
C ASN A 17 5.40 1.99 -9.03
N ARG A 18 6.42 1.13 -8.96
CA ARG A 18 6.27 -0.30 -8.65
C ARG A 18 6.60 -0.64 -7.19
N ILE A 19 6.60 0.36 -6.31
CA ILE A 19 6.86 0.20 -4.87
C ILE A 19 5.50 0.09 -4.16
N VAL A 20 5.29 -1.00 -3.45
CA VAL A 20 4.06 -1.27 -2.69
C VAL A 20 4.42 -1.65 -1.26
N VAL A 21 3.52 -1.33 -0.33
CA VAL A 21 3.63 -1.77 1.06
C VAL A 21 2.75 -3.00 1.21
N SER A 22 3.36 -4.12 1.59
CA SER A 22 2.62 -5.36 1.89
C SER A 22 1.67 -5.16 3.06
N PRO A 23 0.56 -5.91 3.14
CA PRO A 23 -0.26 -5.91 4.35
C PRO A 23 0.58 -6.40 5.54
N MET A 24 0.59 -5.64 6.62
CA MET A 24 1.33 -5.95 7.85
C MET A 24 0.38 -5.80 9.05
N CYS A 25 0.44 -6.74 9.98
CA CYS A 25 -0.36 -6.69 11.19
C CYS A 25 0.26 -5.71 12.18
N GLU A 26 -0.50 -4.69 12.53
CA GLU A 26 -0.09 -3.66 13.49
C GLU A 26 -0.55 -3.96 14.92
N TYR A 27 -1.39 -4.98 15.12
CA TYR A 27 -1.94 -5.45 16.41
C TYR A 27 -2.47 -4.34 17.33
N SER A 28 -2.92 -3.22 16.75
CA SER A 28 -3.25 -2.00 17.50
C SER A 28 -4.74 -1.64 17.45
N ALA A 29 -5.58 -2.49 16.88
CA ALA A 29 -7.02 -2.25 16.82
C ALA A 29 -7.71 -2.51 18.17
N VAL A 30 -8.79 -1.78 18.46
CA VAL A 30 -9.67 -2.02 19.62
C VAL A 30 -11.06 -2.30 19.09
N ASP A 31 -11.66 -3.44 19.47
CA ASP A 31 -12.95 -3.93 18.95
C ASP A 31 -13.03 -3.98 17.41
N GLY A 32 -11.89 -4.19 16.75
CA GLY A 32 -11.78 -4.22 15.28
C GLY A 32 -11.74 -2.84 14.61
N PHE A 33 -11.77 -1.75 15.37
CA PHE A 33 -11.70 -0.40 14.85
C PHE A 33 -10.26 0.13 14.78
N PRO A 34 -9.90 0.86 13.70
CA PRO A 34 -8.65 1.59 13.64
C PRO A 34 -8.66 2.77 14.63
N ASN A 35 -7.47 3.24 14.97
CA ASN A 35 -7.24 4.37 15.86
C ASN A 35 -5.99 5.14 15.40
N ASN A 36 -5.51 6.09 16.20
CA ASN A 36 -4.37 6.96 15.89
C ASN A 36 -3.04 6.23 15.56
N TRP A 37 -2.95 4.92 15.76
CA TRP A 37 -1.83 4.12 15.28
C TRP A 37 -1.85 3.90 13.76
N HIS A 38 -3.05 3.73 13.18
CA HIS A 38 -3.25 3.41 11.76
C HIS A 38 -3.39 4.67 10.93
#